data_AF-A0A7S2SLW9-F1
#
_entry.id   AF-A0A7S2SLW9-F1
#
_cell.length_a   1.000
_cell.length_b   1.000
_cell.length_c   1.000
_cell.angle_alpha   90.00
_cell.angle_beta   90.00
_cell.angle_gamma   90.00
#
_symmetry.space_group_name_H-M   'P 1'
#
loop_
_entity.id
_entity.type
_entity.pdbx_description
1 polymer ?
#
loop_
_entity_poly.entity_id
_entity_poly.type
_entity_poly.pdbx_seq_one_letter_code
_entity_poly.pdbx_strand_id
1 'polypeptide(L)'
;DDDDDDEDDDDDDSSGNKEIISLLEERSLYGGAMRMSIPVGWRDVSNVRQVPDHQEVYQDVQSTSTSISSSTTYTEGSFIVVEILERQENVKDEDAASFFFLDLIEDDDDASHGNNATMNNNNNNNNTNNNN
;
A
#
# COMPACT_ATOMS: atom_id res chain seq x y z
N ASP A 1 -35.05 18.69 46.42
CA ASP A 1 -33.61 18.84 46.17
C ASP A 1 -33.10 17.48 45.71
N ASP A 2 -33.62 17.08 44.54
CA ASP A 2 -33.22 15.87 43.82
C ASP A 2 -32.42 16.41 42.63
N ASP A 3 -31.11 16.53 42.83
CA ASP A 3 -30.15 16.85 41.76
C ASP A 3 -29.61 15.51 41.26
N ASP A 4 -30.32 14.94 40.28
CA ASP A 4 -29.82 13.87 39.41
C ASP A 4 -28.78 14.50 38.45
N ASP A 5 -27.53 14.58 38.92
CA ASP A 5 -26.39 14.87 38.05
C ASP A 5 -26.02 13.57 37.32
N ASP A 6 -26.63 13.40 36.14
CA ASP A 6 -26.22 12.42 35.12
C ASP A 6 -24.78 12.75 34.69
N GLU A 7 -23.80 12.05 35.27
CA GLU A 7 -22.44 11.97 34.73
C GLU A 7 -22.48 11.09 33.47
N ASP A 8 -22.74 11.73 32.33
CA ASP A 8 -22.46 11.17 31.01
C ASP A 8 -20.94 10.93 30.89
N ASP A 9 -20.51 9.73 31.26
CA ASP A 9 -19.20 9.19 30.91
C ASP A 9 -19.16 9.00 29.38
N ASP A 10 -18.77 10.06 28.68
CA ASP A 10 -18.34 10.03 27.28
C ASP A 10 -17.10 9.11 27.17
N ASP A 11 -17.35 7.81 26.98
CA ASP A 11 -16.36 6.82 26.56
C ASP A 11 -15.80 7.22 25.17
N ASP A 12 -14.79 8.09 25.17
CA ASP A 12 -13.98 8.46 24.01
C ASP A 12 -13.18 7.24 23.52
N ASP A 13 -13.80 6.47 22.60
CA ASP A 13 -13.28 5.29 21.88
C ASP A 13 -12.12 5.66 20.92
N SER A 14 -11.05 6.22 21.48
CA SER A 14 -9.83 6.63 20.79
C SER A 14 -8.71 5.58 20.88
N SER A 15 -8.95 4.45 21.57
CA SER A 15 -7.89 3.46 21.84
C SER A 15 -7.37 2.75 20.60
N GLY A 16 -8.19 2.61 19.55
CA GLY A 16 -7.80 1.94 18.30
C GLY A 16 -6.69 2.66 17.51
N ASN A 17 -6.57 3.98 17.66
CA ASN A 17 -5.56 4.76 16.92
C ASN A 17 -4.20 4.79 17.61
N LYS A 18 -4.11 4.55 18.92
CA LYS A 18 -2.83 4.61 19.66
C LYS A 18 -1.88 3.45 19.32
N GLU A 19 -2.39 2.29 18.92
CA GLU A 19 -1.56 1.09 18.72
C GLU A 19 -0.79 1.11 17.38
N ILE A 20 -1.43 1.58 16.29
CA ILE A 20 -0.81 1.63 14.95
C ILE A 20 0.33 2.67 14.85
N ILE A 21 0.21 3.80 15.55
CA ILE A 21 1.22 4.88 15.51
C ILE A 21 2.54 4.43 16.17
N SER A 22 2.52 3.38 17.01
CA SER A 22 3.72 2.85 17.67
C SER A 22 4.59 1.95 16.79
N LEU A 23 4.12 1.59 15.59
CA LEU A 23 4.78 0.66 14.66
C LEU A 23 5.35 1.34 13.42
N LEU A 24 5.19 2.66 13.30
CA LEU A 24 5.77 3.48 12.24
C LEU A 24 6.78 4.47 12.84
N GLU A 25 7.86 4.71 12.13
CA GLU A 25 8.84 5.76 12.43
C GLU A 25 8.93 6.75 11.27
N GLU A 26 9.11 8.03 11.58
CA GLU A 26 9.30 9.06 10.56
C GLU A 26 10.73 9.01 10.01
N ARG A 27 10.86 8.87 8.70
CA ARG A 27 12.12 8.87 7.97
C ARG A 27 12.20 10.07 7.03
N SER A 28 13.37 10.69 7.00
CA SER A 28 13.70 11.78 6.06
C SER A 28 14.16 11.17 4.74
N LEU A 29 13.60 11.63 3.63
CA LEU A 29 13.95 11.21 2.28
C LEU A 29 14.73 12.34 1.57
N TYR A 30 15.64 11.98 0.67
CA TYR A 30 16.37 12.90 -0.19
C TYR A 30 17.08 14.02 0.59
N GLY A 31 17.86 13.64 1.60
CA GLY A 31 18.57 14.58 2.47
C GLY A 31 17.67 15.45 3.35
N GLY A 32 16.41 15.06 3.56
CA GLY A 32 15.45 15.77 4.41
C GLY A 32 14.50 16.72 3.68
N ALA A 33 14.47 16.67 2.34
CA ALA A 33 13.50 17.42 1.54
C ALA A 33 12.05 16.92 1.76
N MET A 34 11.89 15.61 2.03
CA MET A 34 10.59 14.98 2.29
C MET A 34 10.64 14.10 3.54
N ARG A 35 9.47 13.77 4.09
CA ARG A 35 9.32 12.87 5.24
C ARG A 35 8.25 11.84 4.96
N MET A 36 8.47 10.61 5.41
CA MET A 36 7.54 9.49 5.25
C MET A 36 7.53 8.62 6.51
N SER A 37 6.36 8.13 6.89
CA SER A 37 6.22 7.12 7.95
C SER A 37 6.51 5.74 7.38
N ILE A 38 7.52 5.06 7.92
CA ILE A 38 7.96 3.73 7.49
C ILE A 38 7.82 2.76 8.66
N PRO A 39 7.50 1.47 8.45
CA PRO A 39 7.47 0.52 9.55
C PRO A 39 8.79 0.44 10.32
N VAL A 40 8.66 0.40 11.65
CA VAL A 40 9.80 0.31 12.55
C VAL A 40 10.61 -0.95 12.24
N GLY A 41 11.94 -0.80 12.18
CA GLY A 41 12.86 -1.91 11.97
C GLY A 41 13.25 -2.16 10.51
N TRP A 42 12.57 -1.52 9.56
CA TRP A 42 12.98 -1.52 8.16
C TRP A 42 14.31 -0.78 7.99
N ARG A 43 15.13 -1.23 7.04
CA ARG A 43 16.47 -0.67 6.80
C ARG A 43 16.57 -0.06 5.43
N ASP A 44 17.26 1.07 5.38
CA ASP A 44 17.68 1.68 4.14
C ASP A 44 18.77 0.83 3.45
N VAL A 45 18.48 0.44 2.22
CA VAL A 45 19.30 -0.41 1.35
C VAL A 45 20.51 0.35 0.79
N SER A 46 20.51 1.68 0.80
CA SER A 46 21.64 2.52 0.39
C SER A 46 22.93 2.21 1.19
N ASN A 47 22.78 1.70 2.41
CA ASN A 47 23.89 1.29 3.28
C ASN A 47 24.66 0.06 2.76
N VAL A 48 24.04 -0.77 1.93
CA VAL A 48 24.63 -2.04 1.47
C VAL A 48 24.91 -2.06 -0.03
N ARG A 49 24.21 -1.23 -0.82
CA ARG A 49 24.45 -1.05 -2.25
C ARG A 49 24.16 0.38 -2.67
N GLN A 50 24.70 0.79 -3.81
CA GLN A 50 24.33 2.06 -4.43
C GLN A 50 22.86 2.01 -4.86
N VAL A 51 22.14 3.09 -4.58
CA VAL A 51 20.76 3.38 -5.00
C VAL A 51 20.82 4.69 -5.80
N PRO A 52 20.13 4.83 -6.94
CA PRO A 52 20.08 6.08 -7.68
C PRO A 52 19.65 7.26 -6.81
N ASP A 53 20.20 8.46 -7.04
CA ASP A 53 19.95 9.65 -6.19
C ASP A 53 18.47 10.08 -6.11
N HIS A 54 17.65 9.72 -7.11
CA HIS A 54 16.22 10.00 -7.16
C HIS A 54 15.36 8.86 -6.58
N GLN A 55 16.00 7.81 -6.05
CA GLN A 55 15.35 6.66 -5.41
C GLN A 55 15.79 6.51 -3.95
N GLU A 56 14.85 6.03 -3.13
CA GLU A 56 15.06 5.66 -1.73
C GLU A 56 14.46 4.28 -1.52
N VAL A 57 15.23 3.34 -0.97
CA VAL A 57 14.82 1.92 -0.89
C VAL A 57 14.93 1.42 0.54
N TYR A 58 13.81 0.94 1.08
CA TYR A 58 13.73 0.37 2.42
C TYR A 58 13.30 -1.09 2.34
N GLN A 59 13.95 -1.96 3.10
CA GLN A 59 13.64 -3.39 3.13
C GLN A 59 13.39 -3.88 4.55
N ASP A 60 12.45 -4.81 4.70
CA ASP A 60 12.29 -5.58 5.91
C ASP A 60 13.49 -6.54 6.08
N VAL A 61 14.29 -6.30 7.12
CA VAL A 61 15.45 -7.12 7.47
C VAL A 61 15.20 -8.01 8.68
N GLN A 62 14.04 -7.91 9.32
CA GLN A 62 13.72 -8.75 10.47
C GLN A 62 12.97 -9.99 9.99
N SER A 63 13.51 -11.19 10.29
CA SER A 63 12.79 -12.46 10.07
C SER A 63 11.58 -12.64 10.99
N THR A 64 11.22 -11.63 11.78
CA THR A 64 9.99 -11.61 12.55
C THR A 64 8.92 -11.00 11.65
N SER A 65 8.10 -11.87 11.05
CA SER A 65 6.81 -11.53 10.49
C SER A 65 6.02 -10.72 11.52
N THR A 66 6.19 -9.41 11.47
CA THR A 66 5.56 -8.49 12.41
C THR A 66 4.15 -8.33 11.90
N SER A 67 3.24 -9.17 12.40
CA SER A 67 1.82 -9.03 12.17
C SER A 67 1.36 -7.73 12.81
N ILE A 68 1.18 -6.70 12.00
CA ILE A 68 0.59 -5.44 12.41
C ILE A 68 -0.93 -5.66 12.46
N SER A 69 -1.48 -5.63 13.68
CA SER A 69 -2.92 -5.56 13.98
C SER A 69 -3.82 -6.38 13.04
N SER A 70 -3.86 -7.71 13.21
CA SER A 70 -4.90 -8.64 12.69
C SER A 70 -5.24 -8.65 11.18
N SER A 71 -4.72 -7.73 10.37
CA SER A 71 -5.07 -7.58 8.94
C SER A 71 -3.87 -7.24 8.05
N THR A 72 -2.69 -6.93 8.61
CA THR A 72 -1.51 -6.58 7.83
C THR A 72 -0.33 -7.44 8.27
N THR A 73 -0.12 -8.55 7.55
CA THR A 73 1.09 -9.38 7.68
C THR A 73 1.99 -9.09 6.50
N TYR A 74 3.20 -8.60 6.75
CA TYR A 74 4.22 -8.51 5.72
C TYR A 74 4.83 -9.89 5.46
N THR A 75 5.08 -10.19 4.20
CA THR A 75 5.87 -11.36 3.81
C THR A 75 7.36 -11.03 3.98
N GLU A 76 8.15 -11.99 4.45
CA GLU A 76 9.60 -11.84 4.51
C GLU A 76 10.16 -11.37 3.16
N GLY A 77 11.05 -10.37 3.20
CA GLY A 77 11.64 -9.78 2.00
C GLY A 77 10.79 -8.66 1.35
N SER A 78 9.71 -8.21 1.99
CA SER A 78 8.99 -7.01 1.57
C SER A 78 9.91 -5.78 1.54
N PHE A 79 9.71 -4.92 0.56
CA PHE A 79 10.48 -3.68 0.40
C PHE A 79 9.59 -2.56 -0.14
N ILE A 80 10.02 -1.32 0.07
CA ILE A 80 9.39 -0.09 -0.37
C ILE A 80 10.43 0.67 -1.18
N VAL A 81 10.06 1.07 -2.39
CA VAL A 81 10.83 1.98 -3.22
C VAL A 81 10.04 3.29 -3.31
N VAL A 82 10.71 4.39 -3.02
CA VAL A 82 10.21 5.74 -3.29
C VAL A 82 11.05 6.32 -4.41
N GLU A 83 10.40 6.84 -5.45
CA GLU A 83 11.06 7.33 -6.65
C GLU A 83 10.47 8.67 -7.09
N ILE A 84 11.35 9.59 -7.46
CA ILE A 84 10.96 10.88 -8.06
C ILE A 84 11.01 10.73 -9.58
N LEU A 85 9.84 10.75 -10.21
CA LEU A 85 9.67 10.70 -11.67
C LEU A 85 9.34 12.09 -12.24
N GLU A 86 9.53 12.22 -13.56
CA GLU A 86 9.08 13.40 -14.30
C GLU A 86 7.56 13.40 -14.46
N ARG A 87 6.95 14.59 -14.32
CA ARG A 87 5.51 14.76 -14.53
C ARG A 87 5.16 14.55 -16.00
N GLN A 88 4.28 13.60 -16.26
CA GLN A 88 3.76 13.35 -17.60
C GLN A 88 2.67 14.38 -17.96
N GLU A 89 2.94 15.25 -18.94
CA GLU A 89 2.00 16.31 -19.33
C GLU A 89 0.70 15.77 -19.94
N ASN A 90 0.78 14.60 -20.59
CA ASN A 90 -0.31 13.98 -21.33
C ASN A 90 -1.09 12.93 -20.51
N VAL A 91 -0.70 12.70 -19.26
CA VAL A 91 -1.36 11.75 -18.36
C VAL A 91 -2.12 12.54 -17.32
N LYS A 92 -3.41 12.23 -17.17
CA LYS A 92 -4.23 12.85 -16.12
C LYS A 92 -3.90 12.25 -14.77
N ASP A 93 -4.15 13.01 -13.71
CA ASP A 93 -3.92 12.57 -12.32
C ASP A 93 -4.66 11.26 -11.99
N GLU A 94 -5.92 11.13 -12.45
CA GLU A 94 -6.75 9.92 -12.29
C GLU A 94 -6.17 8.68 -12.97
N ASP A 95 -5.39 8.86 -14.04
CA ASP A 95 -4.81 7.79 -14.84
C ASP A 95 -3.33 7.52 -14.47
N ALA A 96 -2.70 8.40 -13.68
CA ALA A 96 -1.28 8.37 -13.39
C ALA A 96 -0.83 7.06 -12.73
N ALA A 97 -1.60 6.59 -11.74
CA ALA A 97 -1.28 5.34 -11.03
C ALA A 97 -1.24 4.14 -11.99
N SER A 98 -2.24 4.01 -12.88
CA SER A 98 -2.28 2.93 -13.87
C SER A 98 -1.16 3.06 -14.89
N PHE A 99 -0.86 4.28 -15.34
CA PHE A 99 0.21 4.54 -16.30
C PHE A 99 1.58 4.09 -15.76
N PHE A 100 1.97 4.56 -14.57
CA PHE A 100 3.26 4.21 -13.98
C PHE A 100 3.33 2.74 -13.52
N PHE A 101 2.18 2.14 -13.16
CA PHE A 101 2.15 0.72 -12.83
C PHE A 101 2.40 -0.18 -14.05
N LEU A 102 1.85 0.20 -15.22
CA LEU A 102 2.11 -0.51 -16.47
C LEU A 102 3.56 -0.32 -16.93
N ASP A 103 4.09 0.90 -16.83
CA ASP A 103 5.50 1.21 -17.14
C ASP A 103 6.46 0.32 -16.32
N LEU A 104 6.20 0.19 -15.02
CA LEU A 104 6.97 -0.70 -14.12
C LEU A 104 6.91 -2.17 -14.54
N ILE A 105 5.77 -2.65 -15.05
CA ILE A 105 5.60 -4.04 -15.49
C ILE A 105 6.24 -4.27 -16.87
N GLU A 106 6.17 -3.28 -17.75
CA GLU A 106 6.73 -3.38 -19.11
C GLU A 106 8.26 -3.40 -19.08
N ASP A 107 8.88 -2.69 -18.13
CA ASP A 107 10.34 -2.72 -17.91
C ASP A 107 10.83 -4.05 -17.32
N ASP A 108 9.96 -4.81 -16.64
CA ASP A 108 10.21 -6.19 -16.24
C ASP A 108 9.89 -7.12 -17.44
N ASP A 109 10.88 -7.29 -18.33
CA ASP A 109 10.92 -8.11 -19.56
C ASP A 109 10.56 -9.64 -19.40
N ASP A 110 9.70 -10.02 -18.45
CA ASP A 110 9.12 -11.36 -18.25
C ASP A 110 7.59 -11.37 -18.03
N ALA A 111 6.85 -10.37 -18.54
CA ALA A 111 5.38 -10.43 -18.62
C ALA A 111 4.85 -11.34 -19.77
N SER A 112 5.73 -12.15 -20.39
CA SER A 112 5.41 -12.96 -21.58
C SER A 112 4.77 -14.34 -21.30
N HIS A 113 4.15 -14.55 -20.14
CA HIS A 113 3.38 -15.78 -19.86
C HIS A 113 2.02 -15.51 -19.20
N GLY A 114 1.02 -15.10 -20.00
CA GLY A 114 -0.38 -15.22 -19.58
C GLY A 114 -1.42 -14.39 -20.31
N ASN A 115 -1.60 -14.60 -21.61
CA ASN A 115 -2.74 -14.06 -22.36
C ASN A 115 -4.11 -14.50 -21.79
N ASN A 116 -5.10 -13.59 -21.85
CA ASN A 116 -6.55 -13.73 -21.65
C ASN A 116 -7.13 -13.62 -20.22
N ALA A 117 -7.24 -12.37 -19.72
CA ALA A 117 -8.38 -12.00 -18.87
C ALA A 117 -9.64 -11.79 -19.73
N THR A 118 -10.17 -12.88 -20.30
CA THR A 118 -11.53 -12.88 -20.85
C THR A 118 -12.49 -12.74 -19.68
N MET A 119 -13.06 -11.55 -19.47
CA MET A 119 -14.24 -11.39 -18.62
C MET A 119 -15.42 -12.18 -19.23
N ASN A 120 -15.60 -13.43 -18.79
CA ASN A 120 -16.76 -14.23 -19.16
C ASN A 120 -17.98 -13.77 -18.35
N ASN A 121 -18.78 -12.87 -18.92
CA ASN A 121 -20.06 -12.46 -18.35
C ASN A 121 -21.13 -13.51 -18.70
N ASN A 122 -21.19 -14.60 -17.93
CA ASN A 122 -22.23 -15.62 -18.04
C ASN A 122 -23.59 -15.09 -17.53
N ASN A 123 -24.31 -14.36 -18.38
CA ASN A 123 -25.74 -14.10 -18.19
C ASN A 123 -26.56 -15.28 -18.77
N ASN A 124 -26.76 -16.31 -17.95
CA ASN A 124 -27.68 -17.41 -18.26
C ASN A 124 -29.15 -16.94 -18.10
N ASN A 125 -29.72 -16.32 -19.14
CA ASN A 125 -31.16 -16.20 -19.28
C ASN A 125 -31.71 -17.48 -19.95
N ASN A 126 -32.07 -18.47 -19.13
CA ASN A 126 -32.84 -19.63 -19.59
C ASN A 126 -34.29 -19.22 -19.87
N ASN A 127 -34.61 -18.94 -21.14
CA ASN A 127 -35.99 -18.92 -21.62
C ASN A 127 -36.24 -20.18 -22.47
N THR A 128 -36.68 -21.26 -21.83
CA THR A 128 -37.12 -22.47 -22.53
C THR A 128 -38.56 -22.27 -23.01
N ASN A 129 -38.71 -21.80 -24.24
CA ASN A 129 -39.95 -21.97 -25.02
C ASN A 129 -40.07 -23.44 -25.44
N ASN A 130 -40.90 -24.21 -24.73
CA ASN A 130 -41.35 -25.52 -25.19
C ASN A 130 -42.56 -25.36 -26.13
N ASN A 131 -42.31 -25.45 -27.44
CA ASN A 131 -43.32 -25.78 -28.44
C ASN A 131 -42.95 -27.12 -29.07
N ASN A 132 -43.67 -28.19 -28.70
CA ASN A 132 -44.32 -29.14 -29.62
C ASN A 132 -45.14 -30.17 -28.83
#